data_AF-A0A7S1DHB6-F1
#
_entry.id   AF-A0A7S1DHB6-F1
#
_cell.length_a   1.000
_cell.length_b   1.000
_cell.length_c   1.000
_cell.angle_alpha   90.00
_cell.angle_beta   90.00
_cell.angle_gamma   90.00
#
_symmetry.space_group_name_H-M   'P 1'
#
loop_
_entity.id
_entity.type
_entity.pdbx_description
1 polymer ?
#
loop_
_entity_poly.entity_id
_entity_poly.type
_entity_poly.pdbx_seq_one_letter_code
_entity_poly.pdbx_strand_id
1 'polypeptide(L)'
;VRLGLVQSSLGAIVVLTTSTLNRIMVVEMGLPALLPGLLLAWHYVVQVLRPRMGHGSDQGRRCTPWILGGMLTLAAGGWLAALATVWIGGQPALGLALAVLAYGLIGVGVAASGTSLLTLLAKRVAAERRAAASTTGWILM
;
A
#
# COMPACT_ATOMS: atom_id res chain seq x y z
N VAL A 1 -9.56 16.45 -6.36
CA VAL A 1 -9.82 15.43 -7.42
C VAL A 1 -8.54 14.73 -7.88
N ARG A 2 -7.58 15.37 -8.58
CA ARG A 2 -6.37 14.68 -9.09
C ARG A 2 -5.57 13.92 -8.02
N LEU A 3 -5.29 14.54 -6.87
CA LEU A 3 -4.63 13.86 -5.73
C LEU A 3 -5.50 12.75 -5.14
N GLY A 4 -6.82 12.92 -5.20
CA GLY A 4 -7.79 11.92 -4.74
C GLY A 4 -7.79 10.65 -5.60
N LEU A 5 -7.58 10.75 -6.92
CA LEU A 5 -7.48 9.57 -7.80
C LEU A 5 -6.27 8.69 -7.47
N VAL A 6 -5.15 9.31 -7.07
CA VAL A 6 -3.97 8.59 -6.57
C VAL A 6 -4.31 7.86 -5.27
N GLN A 7 -5.04 8.54 -4.37
CA GLN A 7 -5.51 7.96 -3.12
C GLN A 7 -6.49 6.80 -3.35
N SER A 8 -7.41 6.90 -4.32
CA SER A 8 -8.27 5.79 -4.72
C SER A 8 -7.50 4.60 -5.24
N SER A 9 -6.44 4.84 -6.02
CA SER A 9 -5.59 3.77 -6.55
C SER A 9 -4.81 3.07 -5.43
N LEU A 10 -4.34 3.84 -4.44
CA LEU A 10 -3.75 3.34 -3.20
C LEU A 10 -4.74 2.44 -2.44
N GLY A 11 -5.95 2.95 -2.18
CA GLY A 11 -7.01 2.23 -1.48
C GLY A 11 -7.40 0.93 -2.17
N ALA A 12 -7.64 0.99 -3.48
CA ALA A 12 -8.03 -0.17 -4.29
C ALA A 12 -7.03 -1.34 -4.17
N ILE A 13 -5.73 -1.07 -4.23
CA ILE A 13 -4.71 -2.14 -4.11
C ILE A 13 -4.63 -2.65 -2.67
N VAL A 14 -4.69 -1.76 -1.68
CA VAL A 14 -4.61 -2.16 -0.26
C VAL A 14 -5.82 -3.02 0.13
N VAL A 15 -7.02 -2.66 -0.33
CA VAL A 15 -8.26 -3.43 -0.07
C VAL A 15 -8.18 -4.86 -0.61
N LEU A 16 -7.50 -5.08 -1.74
CA LEU A 16 -7.29 -6.44 -2.24
C LEU A 16 -6.60 -7.33 -1.19
N THR A 17 -5.61 -6.80 -0.47
CA THR A 17 -4.87 -7.58 0.54
C THR A 17 -5.62 -7.81 1.83
N THR A 18 -6.46 -6.87 2.25
CA THR A 18 -7.17 -6.93 3.54
C THR A 18 -8.52 -7.62 3.43
N SER A 19 -9.12 -7.63 2.23
CA SER A 19 -10.43 -8.21 1.95
C SER A 19 -10.31 -9.45 1.05
N THR A 20 -10.03 -9.27 -0.24
CA THR A 20 -10.12 -10.35 -1.24
C THR A 20 -9.14 -11.49 -0.98
N LEU A 21 -7.84 -11.19 -0.88
CA LEU A 21 -6.81 -12.22 -0.67
C LEU A 21 -6.95 -12.85 0.72
N ASN A 22 -7.31 -12.06 1.73
CA ASN A 22 -7.57 -12.56 3.08
C ASN A 22 -8.70 -13.61 3.07
N ARG A 23 -9.82 -13.32 2.40
CA ARG A 23 -10.93 -14.28 2.23
C ARG A 23 -10.48 -15.52 1.46
N ILE A 24 -9.75 -15.36 0.36
CA ILE A 24 -9.27 -16.50 -0.44
C ILE A 24 -8.37 -17.40 0.41
N MET A 25 -7.45 -16.83 1.18
CA MET A 25 -6.54 -17.60 2.04
C MET A 25 -7.30 -18.39 3.11
N VAL A 26 -8.23 -17.75 3.83
CA VAL A 26 -8.88 -18.38 4.98
C VAL A 26 -10.04 -19.30 4.55
N VAL A 27 -10.93 -18.80 3.70
CA VAL A 27 -12.19 -19.47 3.39
C VAL A 27 -12.02 -20.48 2.27
N GLU A 28 -11.40 -20.07 1.16
CA GLU A 28 -11.35 -20.90 -0.06
C GLU A 28 -10.20 -21.91 -0.01
N MET A 29 -9.03 -21.52 0.54
CA MET A 29 -7.86 -22.40 0.67
C MET A 29 -7.76 -23.09 2.03
N GLY A 30 -8.61 -22.75 3.00
CA GLY A 30 -8.59 -23.34 4.33
C GLY A 30 -7.31 -23.08 5.14
N LEU A 31 -6.55 -22.02 4.83
CA LEU A 31 -5.34 -21.68 5.57
C LEU A 31 -5.69 -21.09 6.95
N PRO A 32 -4.80 -21.23 7.95
CA PRO A 32 -4.99 -20.59 9.24
C PRO A 32 -5.11 -19.07 9.10
N ALA A 33 -6.11 -18.46 9.71
CA ALA A 33 -6.32 -17.00 9.70
C ALA A 33 -5.13 -16.19 10.26
N LEU A 34 -4.25 -16.85 11.03
CA LEU A 34 -2.99 -16.27 11.48
C LEU A 34 -2.08 -15.89 10.30
N LEU A 35 -2.09 -16.63 9.20
CA LEU A 35 -1.20 -16.40 8.05
C LEU A 35 -1.45 -15.03 7.39
N PRO A 36 -2.65 -14.70 6.89
CA PRO A 36 -2.91 -13.36 6.37
C PRO A 36 -2.76 -12.27 7.44
N GLY A 37 -3.08 -12.58 8.71
CA GLY A 37 -2.84 -11.67 9.83
C GLY A 37 -1.36 -11.29 9.99
N LEU A 38 -0.45 -12.26 9.92
CA LEU A 38 1.00 -12.03 10.00
C LEU A 38 1.53 -11.28 8.77
N LEU A 39 1.04 -11.60 7.57
CA LEU A 39 1.39 -10.87 6.35
C LEU A 39 0.98 -9.39 6.45
N LEU A 40 -0.22 -9.12 6.96
CA LEU A 40 -0.70 -7.76 7.19
C LEU A 40 0.10 -7.05 8.29
N ALA A 41 0.44 -7.75 9.37
CA ALA A 41 1.31 -7.21 10.42
C ALA A 41 2.69 -6.84 9.84
N TRP A 42 3.26 -7.68 8.99
CA TRP A 42 4.51 -7.40 8.28
C TRP A 42 4.42 -6.14 7.42
N HIS A 43 3.32 -5.98 6.66
CA HIS A 43 3.02 -4.75 5.93
C HIS A 43 3.01 -3.50 6.84
N TYR A 44 2.47 -3.59 8.06
CA TYR A 44 2.48 -2.49 9.03
C TYR A 44 3.87 -2.23 9.63
N VAL A 45 4.65 -3.27 9.92
CA VAL A 45 6.04 -3.13 10.41
C VAL A 45 6.89 -2.34 9.42
N VAL A 46 6.78 -2.66 8.12
CA VAL A 46 7.50 -1.95 7.05
C VAL A 46 7.12 -0.47 7.01
N GLN A 47 5.90 -0.11 7.39
CA GLN A 47 5.45 1.29 7.38
C GLN A 47 6.09 2.18 8.45
N VAL A 48 6.90 1.62 9.36
CA VAL A 48 7.81 2.42 10.19
C VAL A 48 8.78 3.24 9.34
N LEU A 49 8.97 2.90 8.05
CA LEU A 49 9.73 3.71 7.08
C LEU A 49 9.07 5.04 6.70
N ARG A 50 7.79 5.27 7.00
CA ARG A 50 7.02 6.48 6.61
C ARG A 50 7.74 7.80 6.97
N PRO A 51 8.34 8.00 8.16
CA PRO A 51 9.04 9.24 8.49
C PRO A 51 10.23 9.52 7.56
N ARG A 52 11.00 8.50 7.19
CA ARG A 52 12.12 8.65 6.25
C ARG A 52 11.64 8.97 4.84
N MET A 53 10.57 8.31 4.39
CA MET A 53 9.96 8.58 3.08
C MET A 53 9.39 10.00 3.01
N GLY A 54 8.72 10.45 4.08
CA GLY A 54 8.24 11.83 4.22
C GLY A 54 9.38 12.83 4.15
N HIS A 55 10.41 12.65 4.98
CA HIS A 55 11.59 13.51 4.99
C HIS A 55 12.30 13.57 3.62
N GLY A 56 12.49 12.43 2.96
CA GLY A 56 13.10 12.36 1.63
C GLY A 56 12.24 13.04 0.55
N SER A 57 10.93 12.90 0.62
CA SER A 57 9.99 13.61 -0.26
C SER A 57 9.95 15.11 0.00
N ASP A 58 10.27 15.53 1.23
CA ASP A 58 10.29 16.92 1.67
C ASP A 58 11.56 17.66 1.28
N GLN A 59 12.72 17.01 1.43
CA GLN A 59 14.01 17.54 1.00
C GLN A 59 14.15 17.59 -0.53
N GLY A 60 13.51 16.66 -1.25
CA GLY A 60 13.51 16.65 -2.70
C GLY A 60 12.77 17.84 -3.32
N ARG A 61 13.19 18.27 -4.53
CA ARG A 61 12.52 19.35 -5.27
C ARG A 61 11.09 19.00 -5.70
N ARG A 62 10.72 17.71 -5.75
CA ARG A 62 9.42 17.21 -6.24
C ARG A 62 8.99 15.95 -5.49
N CYS A 63 7.76 15.92 -4.98
CA CYS A 63 7.13 14.72 -4.40
C CYS A 63 6.68 13.70 -5.46
N THR A 64 6.50 14.14 -6.72
CA THR A 64 6.01 13.33 -7.84
C THR A 64 6.79 12.01 -8.08
N PRO A 65 8.14 11.98 -8.12
CA PRO A 65 8.88 10.72 -8.29
C PRO A 65 8.63 9.73 -7.15
N TRP A 66 8.48 10.20 -5.91
CA TRP A 66 8.15 9.35 -4.77
C TRP A 66 6.73 8.78 -4.86
N ILE A 67 5.77 9.58 -5.33
CA ILE A 67 4.40 9.13 -5.58
C ILE A 67 4.38 8.05 -6.66
N LEU A 68 5.00 8.30 -7.81
CA LEU A 68 5.02 7.36 -8.93
C LEU A 68 5.79 6.08 -8.60
N GLY A 69 6.99 6.20 -8.01
CA GLY A 69 7.78 5.06 -7.58
C GLY A 69 7.07 4.22 -6.52
N GLY A 70 6.42 4.87 -5.54
CA GLY A 70 5.60 4.19 -4.55
C GLY A 70 4.40 3.47 -5.16
N MET A 71 3.71 4.09 -6.13
CA MET A 71 2.59 3.47 -6.85
C MET A 71 3.03 2.27 -7.70
N LEU A 72 4.15 2.35 -8.40
CA LEU A 72 4.72 1.22 -9.14
C LEU A 72 5.08 0.07 -8.20
N THR A 73 5.72 0.38 -7.08
CA THR A 73 6.08 -0.62 -6.06
C THR A 73 4.84 -1.27 -5.46
N LEU A 74 3.80 -0.47 -5.18
CA LEU A 74 2.53 -0.95 -4.66
C LEU A 74 1.80 -1.86 -5.66
N ALA A 75 1.74 -1.46 -6.93
CA ALA A 75 1.11 -2.24 -7.99
C ALA A 75 1.83 -3.58 -8.21
N ALA A 76 3.16 -3.55 -8.26
CA ALA A 76 3.98 -4.77 -8.33
C ALA A 76 3.75 -5.66 -7.11
N GLY A 77 3.74 -5.09 -5.89
CA GLY A 77 3.45 -5.83 -4.66
C GLY A 77 2.07 -6.47 -4.66
N GLY A 78 1.02 -5.74 -5.08
CA GLY A 78 -0.34 -6.27 -5.20
C GLY A 78 -0.45 -7.41 -6.20
N TRP A 79 0.17 -7.28 -7.37
CA TRP A 79 0.23 -8.35 -8.38
C TRP A 79 0.98 -9.58 -7.86
N LEU A 80 2.14 -9.39 -7.22
CA LEU A 80 2.90 -10.48 -6.60
C LEU A 80 2.15 -11.15 -5.45
N ALA A 81 1.34 -10.41 -4.68
CA ALA A 81 0.53 -10.98 -3.61
C ALA A 81 -0.56 -11.90 -4.16
N ALA A 82 -1.20 -11.51 -5.27
CA ALA A 82 -2.15 -12.38 -5.96
C ALA A 82 -1.46 -13.64 -6.52
N LEU A 83 -0.30 -13.49 -7.16
CA LEU A 83 0.49 -14.62 -7.66
C LEU A 83 0.94 -15.56 -6.54
N ALA A 84 1.42 -15.00 -5.42
CA ALA A 84 1.81 -15.75 -4.23
C ALA A 84 0.65 -16.57 -3.67
N THR A 85 -0.56 -15.99 -3.63
CA THR A 85 -1.76 -16.69 -3.17
C THR A 85 -2.06 -17.92 -4.02
N VAL A 86 -1.95 -17.80 -5.35
CA VAL A 86 -2.10 -18.95 -6.27
C VAL A 86 -1.01 -20.00 -6.02
N TRP A 87 0.23 -19.58 -5.82
CA TRP A 87 1.34 -20.50 -5.58
C TRP A 87 1.24 -21.24 -4.25
N ILE A 88 0.63 -20.65 -3.21
CA ILE A 88 0.46 -21.34 -1.93
C ILE A 88 -0.35 -22.64 -2.11
N GLY A 89 -1.31 -22.67 -3.03
CA GLY A 89 -2.12 -23.87 -3.29
C GLY A 89 -1.35 -25.06 -3.89
N GLY A 90 -0.24 -24.81 -4.60
CA GLY A 90 0.58 -25.87 -5.22
C GLY A 90 1.95 -26.07 -4.57
N GLN A 91 2.61 -24.98 -4.21
CA GLN A 91 3.96 -24.95 -3.63
C GLN A 91 3.99 -23.99 -2.42
N PRO A 92 3.54 -24.45 -1.23
CA PRO A 92 3.31 -23.59 -0.07
C PRO A 92 4.53 -22.77 0.37
N ALA A 93 5.73 -23.37 0.36
CA ALA A 93 6.95 -22.70 0.80
C ALA A 93 7.35 -21.53 -0.11
N LEU A 94 7.32 -21.73 -1.44
CA LEU A 94 7.61 -20.66 -2.39
C LEU A 94 6.52 -19.59 -2.40
N GLY A 95 5.25 -20.01 -2.32
CA GLY A 95 4.12 -19.09 -2.20
C GLY A 95 4.23 -18.20 -0.97
N LEU A 96 4.58 -18.76 0.19
CA LEU A 96 4.75 -17.99 1.43
C LEU A 96 5.94 -17.03 1.34
N ALA A 97 7.09 -17.48 0.82
CA ALA A 97 8.25 -16.61 0.63
C ALA A 97 7.92 -15.42 -0.29
N LEU A 98 7.19 -15.67 -1.38
CA LEU A 98 6.73 -14.63 -2.30
C LEU A 98 5.71 -13.71 -1.63
N ALA A 99 4.82 -14.23 -0.80
CA ALA A 99 3.83 -13.44 -0.07
C ALA A 99 4.49 -12.47 0.91
N VAL A 100 5.51 -12.91 1.66
CA VAL A 100 6.28 -12.03 2.57
C VAL A 100 6.94 -10.89 1.80
N LEU A 101 7.56 -11.19 0.67
CA LEU A 101 8.16 -10.16 -0.20
C LEU A 101 7.09 -9.21 -0.76
N ALA A 102 5.97 -9.74 -1.25
CA ALA A 102 4.87 -8.96 -1.81
C ALA A 102 4.26 -8.00 -0.78
N TYR A 103 3.90 -8.48 0.41
CA TYR A 103 3.35 -7.63 1.47
C TYR A 103 4.37 -6.59 1.98
N GLY A 104 5.66 -6.92 1.95
CA GLY A 104 6.74 -5.97 2.19
C GLY A 104 6.76 -4.84 1.15
N LEU A 105 6.71 -5.17 -0.14
CA LEU A 105 6.65 -4.19 -1.23
C LEU A 105 5.39 -3.32 -1.14
N ILE A 106 4.24 -3.89 -0.77
CA ILE A 106 3.01 -3.13 -0.52
C ILE A 106 3.23 -2.13 0.62
N GLY A 107 3.87 -2.55 1.72
CA GLY A 107 4.24 -1.65 2.82
C GLY A 107 5.13 -0.50 2.38
N VAL A 108 6.19 -0.77 1.60
CA VAL A 108 7.08 0.26 1.05
C VAL A 108 6.33 1.17 0.10
N GLY A 109 5.53 0.62 -0.81
CA GLY A 109 4.76 1.36 -1.81
C GLY A 109 3.76 2.32 -1.18
N VAL A 110 3.00 1.86 -0.19
CA VAL A 110 2.07 2.70 0.59
C VAL A 110 2.83 3.78 1.36
N ALA A 111 3.94 3.44 2.01
CA ALA A 111 4.74 4.40 2.76
C ALA A 111 5.33 5.50 1.85
N ALA A 112 5.87 5.13 0.70
CA ALA A 112 6.47 6.07 -0.24
C ALA A 112 5.41 6.96 -0.92
N SER A 113 4.37 6.38 -1.50
CA SER A 113 3.37 7.13 -2.26
C SER A 113 2.39 7.88 -1.37
N GLY A 114 1.84 7.25 -0.33
CA GLY A 114 0.86 7.86 0.57
C GLY A 114 1.44 9.02 1.37
N THR A 115 2.63 8.86 1.95
CA THR A 115 3.28 9.94 2.72
C THR A 115 3.62 11.12 1.81
N SER A 116 4.20 10.85 0.63
CA SER A 116 4.55 11.90 -0.33
C SER A 116 3.33 12.62 -0.91
N LEU A 117 2.20 11.92 -1.04
CA LEU A 117 0.93 12.52 -1.45
C LEU A 117 0.41 13.51 -0.40
N LEU A 118 0.44 13.12 0.88
CA LEU A 118 0.04 13.99 1.99
C LEU A 118 0.97 15.22 2.09
N THR A 119 2.28 15.02 1.92
CA THR A 119 3.25 16.11 1.81
C THR A 119 2.92 17.06 0.67
N LEU A 120 2.62 16.53 -0.52
CA LEU A 120 2.25 17.35 -1.67
C LEU A 120 0.93 18.10 -1.45
N LEU A 121 -0.05 17.48 -0.80
CA LEU A 121 -1.32 18.10 -0.43
C LEU A 121 -1.09 19.27 0.52
N ALA A 122 -0.28 19.08 1.57
CA ALA A 122 0.05 20.14 2.53
C ALA A 122 0.74 21.34 1.87
N LYS A 123 1.63 21.08 0.88
CA LYS A 123 2.38 22.12 0.15
C LYS A 123 1.54 22.85 -0.91
N ARG A 124 0.60 22.17 -1.57
CA ARG A 124 -0.11 22.70 -2.75
C ARG A 124 -1.53 23.19 -2.48
N VAL A 125 -2.15 22.79 -1.38
CA VAL A 125 -3.50 23.21 -1.02
C VAL A 125 -3.45 24.42 -0.09
N ALA A 126 -4.18 25.48 -0.46
CA ALA A 126 -4.37 26.67 0.36
C ALA A 126 -4.87 26.28 1.76
N ALA A 127 -4.37 26.96 2.80
CA ALA A 127 -4.57 26.57 4.19
C ALA A 127 -6.05 26.35 4.55
N GLU A 128 -6.92 27.25 4.10
CA GLU A 128 -8.38 27.21 4.30
C GLU A 128 -9.08 25.99 3.67
N ARG A 129 -8.48 25.35 2.65
CA ARG A 129 -9.05 24.20 1.93
C ARG A 129 -8.43 22.86 2.33
N ARG A 130 -7.42 22.84 3.21
CA ARG A 130 -6.68 21.62 3.55
C ARG A 130 -7.57 20.55 4.19
N ALA A 131 -8.45 20.95 5.10
CA ALA A 131 -9.39 20.03 5.75
C ALA A 131 -10.29 19.34 4.71
N ALA A 132 -10.98 20.13 3.87
CA ALA A 132 -11.84 19.61 2.81
C ALA A 132 -11.08 18.73 1.80
N ALA A 133 -9.84 19.09 1.44
CA ALA A 133 -9.01 18.30 0.56
C ALA A 133 -8.59 16.96 1.19
N SER A 134 -8.26 16.95 2.48
CA SER A 134 -7.97 15.73 3.24
C SER A 134 -9.19 14.81 3.31
N THR A 135 -10.37 15.36 3.63
CA THR A 135 -11.63 14.61 3.66
C THR A 135 -11.96 14.01 2.30
N THR A 136 -11.77 14.78 1.22
CA THR A 136 -11.99 14.27 -0.15
C THR A 136 -11.05 13.11 -0.44
N GLY A 137 -9.78 13.20 -0.05
CA GLY A 137 -8.82 12.10 -0.19
C GLY A 137 -9.27 10.86 0.59
N TRP A 138 -9.76 11.05 1.81
CA TRP A 138 -10.21 9.97 2.68
C TRP A 138 -11.46 9.25 2.15
N ILE A 139 -12.46 10.00 1.67
CA ILE A 139 -13.68 9.45 1.06
C ILE A 139 -13.38 8.66 -0.22
N LEU A 140 -12.36 9.10 -0.96
CA LEU A 140 -11.96 8.47 -2.21
C LEU A 140 -11.09 7.22 -2.02
N MET A 141 -10.64 6.94 -0.79
CA MET A 141 -9.78 5.79 -0.49
C MET A 141 -10.60 4.55 -0.15
#